data_AF-A0A5P9FIW5-F1
#
_entry.id   AF-A0A5P9FIW5-F1
#
_cell.length_a   1.000
_cell.length_b   1.000
_cell.length_c   1.000
_cell.angle_alpha   90.00
_cell.angle_beta   90.00
_cell.angle_gamma   90.00
#
_symmetry.space_group_name_H-M   'P 1'
#
loop_
_entity.id
_entity.type
_entity.pdbx_description
1 polymer ?
#
loop_
_entity_poly.entity_id
_entity_poly.type
_entity_poly.pdbx_seq_one_letter_code
_entity_poly.pdbx_strand_id
1 'polypeptide(L)' 'MSPKYSHIRVQLTGEDDSAPGIVMRCRQAAQRAGLPQSECNAFMRDAFSGDYDNVISTAMAWFTCD' A
#
# COMPACT_ATOMS: atom_id res chain seq x y z
N MET A 1 11.94 10.23 0.01
CA MET A 1 10.99 10.16 -1.13
C MET A 1 9.63 10.57 -0.60
N SER A 2 8.87 11.38 -1.34
CA SER A 2 7.51 11.74 -0.96
C SER A 2 6.53 10.73 -1.57
N PRO A 3 5.60 10.15 -0.79
CA PRO A 3 4.64 9.20 -1.33
C PRO A 3 3.67 9.87 -2.30
N LYS A 4 3.23 9.13 -3.32
CA LYS A 4 2.26 9.59 -4.34
C LYS A 4 0.97 10.13 -3.69
N TYR A 5 0.53 9.48 -2.62
CA TYR A 5 -0.66 9.82 -1.85
C TYR A 5 -0.32 10.10 -0.38
N SER A 6 0.33 11.24 -0.13
CA SER A 6 0.78 11.64 1.21
C SER A 6 -0.34 11.86 2.23
N HIS A 7 -1.57 12.11 1.77
CA HIS A 7 -2.76 12.25 2.61
C HIS A 7 -3.31 10.92 3.12
N ILE A 8 -2.87 9.80 2.56
CA ILE A 8 -3.31 8.45 2.94
C ILE A 8 -2.26 7.86 3.86
N ARG A 9 -2.66 7.62 5.11
CA ARG A 9 -1.80 6.95 6.09
C ARG A 9 -2.15 5.47 6.16
N VAL A 10 -1.13 4.62 6.10
CA VAL A 10 -1.26 3.17 6.21
C VAL A 10 -0.30 2.67 7.28
N GLN A 11 -0.82 1.86 8.20
CA GLN A 11 0.02 1.19 9.17
C GLN A 11 0.53 -0.12 8.59
N LEU A 12 1.84 -0.20 8.32
CA LEU A 12 2.45 -1.39 7.74
C LEU A 12 2.68 -2.48 8.80
N THR A 13 2.99 -2.07 10.03
CA THR A 13 3.30 -2.96 11.15
C THR A 13 2.03 -3.41 11.89
N GLY A 14 1.99 -4.64 12.41
CA GLY A 14 0.89 -5.11 13.27
C GLY A 14 0.79 -6.63 13.35
N GLU A 15 -0.32 -7.17 13.86
CA GLU A 15 -0.47 -8.62 14.17
C GLU A 15 -0.30 -9.59 12.98
N ASP A 16 -0.24 -9.09 11.74
CA ASP A 16 -0.10 -9.88 10.51
C ASP A 16 0.84 -9.17 9.53
N ASP A 17 2.15 -9.22 9.80
CA ASP A 17 3.24 -8.71 8.94
C ASP A 17 3.48 -9.63 7.72
N SER A 18 2.41 -10.08 7.06
CA SER A 18 2.51 -10.82 5.81
C SER A 18 2.35 -9.84 4.62
N ALA A 19 3.12 -10.06 3.55
CA ALA A 19 2.98 -9.31 2.29
C ALA A 19 1.51 -9.14 1.84
N PRO A 20 0.68 -10.20 1.75
CA PRO A 20 -0.72 -10.04 1.37
C PRO A 20 -1.56 -9.26 2.40
N GLY A 21 -1.24 -9.36 3.70
CA GLY A 21 -1.86 -8.56 4.76
C GLY A 21 -1.60 -7.06 4.58
N ILE A 22 -0.34 -6.70 4.32
CA ILE A 22 0.08 -5.32 4.05
C ILE A 22 -0.65 -4.75 2.82
N VAL A 23 -0.69 -5.50 1.71
CA VAL A 23 -1.37 -5.08 0.48
C VAL A 23 -2.86 -4.84 0.73
N MET A 24 -3.53 -5.73 1.48
CA MET A 24 -4.94 -5.55 1.84
C MET A 24 -5.18 -4.29 2.68
N ARG A 25 -4.32 -3.99 3.66
CA ARG A 25 -4.42 -2.77 4.47
C ARG A 25 -4.24 -1.51 3.63
N CYS A 26 -3.22 -1.48 2.76
CA CYS A 26 -2.99 -0.39 1.82
C CYS A 26 -4.21 -0.15 0.92
N ARG A 27 -4.78 -1.23 0.37
CA ARG A 27 -5.99 -1.16 -0.47
C ARG A 27 -7.19 -0.61 0.30
N GLN A 28 -7.43 -1.07 1.53
CA GLN A 28 -8.53 -0.56 2.35
C GLN A 28 -8.35 0.93 2.67
N ALA A 29 -7.14 1.37 3.01
CA ALA A 29 -6.84 2.77 3.25
C ALA A 29 -7.05 3.63 1.99
N ALA A 30 -6.60 3.15 0.84
CA ALA A 30 -6.83 3.80 -0.46
C ALA A 30 -8.33 3.93 -0.78
N GLN A 31 -9.11 2.86 -0.58
CA GLN A 31 -10.56 2.89 -0.78
C GLN A 31 -11.27 3.86 0.17
N ARG A 32 -10.86 3.90 1.45
CA ARG A 32 -11.40 4.84 2.45
C ARG A 32 -11.07 6.30 2.11
N ALA A 33 -9.93 6.54 1.49
CA ALA A 33 -9.54 7.85 0.98
C ALA A 33 -10.24 8.23 -0.34
N GLY A 34 -11.06 7.33 -0.91
CA GLY A 34 -11.80 7.58 -2.15
C GLY A 34 -10.99 7.36 -3.42
N LEU A 35 -9.89 6.59 -3.37
CA LEU A 35 -9.14 6.28 -4.59
C LEU A 35 -9.97 5.43 -5.54
N PRO A 36 -9.87 5.71 -6.85
CA PRO A 36 -10.54 4.89 -7.85
C PRO A 36 -9.97 3.48 -7.84
N GLN A 37 -10.81 2.52 -8.21
CA GLN A 37 -10.44 1.11 -8.25
C GLN A 37 -9.25 0.84 -9.19
N SER A 38 -9.08 1.65 -10.24
CA SER A 38 -7.93 1.59 -11.16
C SER A 38 -6.61 1.85 -10.44
N GLU A 39 -6.54 2.81 -9.52
CA GLU A 39 -5.33 3.10 -8.74
C GLU A 39 -5.05 1.98 -7.73
N CYS A 40 -6.10 1.43 -7.09
CA CYS A 40 -5.95 0.27 -6.22
C CYS A 40 -5.39 -0.95 -6.99
N ASN A 41 -5.86 -1.18 -8.22
CA ASN A 41 -5.35 -2.25 -9.08
C ASN A 41 -3.90 -2.01 -9.53
N ALA A 42 -3.55 -0.76 -9.85
CA ALA A 42 -2.17 -0.40 -10.20
C ALA A 42 -1.23 -0.65 -9.02
N PHE A 43 -1.60 -0.21 -7.81
CA PHE A 43 -0.85 -0.49 -6.59
C PHE A 43 -0.68 -2.00 -6.36
N MET A 44 -1.77 -2.78 -6.46
CA MET A 44 -1.68 -4.23 -6.27
C MET A 44 -0.74 -4.89 -7.30
N ARG A 45 -0.83 -4.50 -8.58
CA ARG A 45 0.04 -5.04 -9.62
C ARG A 45 1.52 -4.73 -9.34
N ASP A 46 1.83 -3.51 -8.94
CA ASP A 46 3.19 -3.09 -8.64
C ASP A 46 3.72 -3.78 -7.36
N ALA A 47 2.88 -3.91 -6.32
CA ALA A 47 3.23 -4.58 -5.07
C ALA A 47 3.47 -6.10 -5.26
N PHE A 48 2.62 -6.77 -6.05
CA PHE A 48 2.75 -8.20 -6.38
C PHE A 48 3.79 -8.49 -7.48
N SER A 49 4.47 -7.48 -8.02
CA SER A 49 5.51 -7.67 -9.04
C SER A 49 6.84 -8.22 -8.47
N GLY A 50 6.95 -8.39 -7.15
CA GLY A 50 8.18 -8.84 -6.50
C GLY A 50 7.92 -9.48 -5.14
N ASP A 51 8.96 -9.50 -4.31
CA ASP A 51 8.95 -10.13 -2.99
C ASP A 51 8.42 -9.21 -1.88
N TYR A 52 8.49 -9.66 -0.63
CA TYR A 52 8.06 -8.92 0.55
C TYR A 52 8.61 -7.48 0.63
N ASP A 53 9.90 -7.30 0.35
CA ASP A 53 10.53 -5.97 0.33
C ASP A 53 9.97 -5.06 -0.78
N ASN A 54 9.56 -5.64 -1.91
CA ASN A 54 8.92 -4.89 -2.98
C ASN A 54 7.54 -4.38 -2.55
N VAL A 55 6.79 -5.17 -1.76
CA VAL A 55 5.51 -4.74 -1.19
C VAL A 55 5.71 -3.53 -0.28
N ILE A 56 6.69 -3.57 0.62
CA ILE A 56 6.99 -2.47 1.54
C ILE A 56 7.44 -1.23 0.78
N SER A 57 8.39 -1.38 -0.15
CA SER A 57 8.90 -0.29 -0.97
C SER A 57 7.80 0.37 -1.79
N THR A 58 6.93 -0.45 -2.42
CA THR A 58 5.77 0.04 -3.15
C THR A 58 4.79 0.77 -2.22
N ALA A 59 4.48 0.21 -1.05
CA ALA A 59 3.60 0.85 -0.09
C ALA A 59 4.12 2.22 0.37
N MET A 60 5.42 2.33 0.68
CA MET A 60 6.08 3.58 1.06
C MET A 60 6.19 4.59 -0.10
N ALA A 61 6.28 4.12 -1.34
CA ALA A 61 6.28 4.99 -2.52
C ALA A 61 4.88 5.52 -2.85
N TRP A 62 3.83 4.77 -2.52
CA TRP A 62 2.45 5.12 -2.81
C TRP A 62 1.76 5.88 -1.69
N PHE A 63 1.99 5.49 -0.43
CA PHE A 63 1.26 5.99 0.74
C PHE A 63 2.21 6.43 1.86
N THR A 64 1.70 7.22 2.79
CA THR A 64 2.43 7.54 4.02
C THR A 64 2.35 6.35 4.97
N CYS A 65 3.48 5.73 5.25
CA CYS A 65 3.56 4.58 6.16
C CYS A 65 4.02 5.00 7.55
N ASP A 66 3.34 4.49 8.58
CA ASP A 66 3.70 4.60 10.00
C ASP A 66 3.96 3.21 10.60
#